data_AF-A0A2A9FXL8-F1
#
_entry.id   AF-A0A2A9FXL8-F1
#
_cell.length_a   1.000
_cell.length_b   1.000
_cell.length_c   1.000
_cell.angle_alpha   90.00
_cell.angle_beta   90.00
_cell.angle_gamma   90.00
#
_symmetry.space_group_name_H-M   'P 1'
#
loop_
_entity.id
_entity.type
_entity.pdbx_description
1 polymer ?
#
loop_
_entity_poly.entity_id
_entity_poly.type
_entity_poly.pdbx_seq_one_letter_code
_entity_poly.pdbx_strand_id
1 'polypeptide(L)'
;MTAENQFMQEAELIEIVENQLEDGNPIQAKETLMRLMMTGTPREDAVAMLACAMSIEVFDVMKNEGEFNLKRYSEHLDQLPDLSFMEGE
;
A
#
# COMPACT_ATOMS: atom_id res chain seq x y z
N MET A 1 -20.32 20.10 -11.86
CA MET A 1 -19.55 18.88 -11.57
C MET A 1 -18.58 19.27 -10.48
N THR A 2 -18.94 19.03 -9.22
CA THR A 2 -18.18 19.49 -8.06
C THR A 2 -16.88 18.68 -7.99
N ALA A 3 -15.75 19.36 -8.19
CA ALA A 3 -14.43 18.84 -7.90
C ALA A 3 -14.25 18.83 -6.37
N GLU A 4 -14.92 17.89 -5.70
CA GLU A 4 -14.72 17.63 -4.28
C GLU A 4 -13.75 16.46 -4.17
N ASN A 5 -12.51 16.74 -3.72
CA ASN A 5 -11.47 15.80 -3.27
C ASN A 5 -11.88 14.33 -3.38
N GLN A 6 -11.69 13.71 -4.54
CA GLN A 6 -11.91 12.28 -4.69
C GLN A 6 -10.74 11.58 -4.04
N PHE A 7 -10.80 11.37 -2.72
CA PHE A 7 -9.88 10.48 -2.04
C PHE A 7 -9.98 9.11 -2.70
N MET A 8 -8.82 8.52 -3.03
CA MET A 8 -8.77 7.18 -3.61
C MET A 8 -9.44 6.20 -2.65
N GLN A 9 -10.41 5.44 -3.16
CA GLN A 9 -11.14 4.47 -2.35
C GLN A 9 -10.27 3.26 -2.02
N GLU A 10 -10.57 2.56 -0.93
CA GLU A 10 -9.85 1.33 -0.54
C GLU A 10 -9.79 0.31 -1.69
N ALA A 11 -10.88 0.13 -2.43
CA ALA A 11 -10.93 -0.78 -3.57
C ALA A 11 -9.93 -0.41 -4.69
N GLU A 12 -9.70 0.89 -4.92
CA GLU A 12 -8.74 1.38 -5.92
C GLU A 12 -7.29 1.13 -5.44
N LEU A 13 -7.02 1.29 -4.14
CA LEU A 13 -5.72 0.97 -3.54
C LEU A 13 -5.41 -0.53 -3.61
N ILE A 14 -6.41 -1.37 -3.32
CA ILE A 14 -6.31 -2.83 -3.47
C ILE A 14 -6.03 -3.19 -4.92
N GLU A 15 -6.73 -2.59 -5.88
CA GLU A 15 -6.49 -2.83 -7.30
C GLU A 15 -5.05 -2.48 -7.71
N ILE A 16 -4.51 -1.36 -7.23
CA ILE A 16 -3.10 -1.00 -7.47
C ILE A 16 -2.16 -2.07 -6.92
N VAL A 17 -2.39 -2.53 -5.68
CA VAL A 17 -1.57 -3.57 -5.06
C VAL A 17 -1.67 -4.89 -5.83
N GLU A 18 -2.86 -5.28 -6.26
CA GLU A 18 -3.05 -6.49 -7.07
C GLU A 18 -2.31 -6.38 -8.41
N ASN A 19 -2.34 -5.22 -9.06
CA ASN A 19 -1.57 -4.97 -10.28
C ASN A 19 -0.05 -5.09 -10.02
N GLN A 20 0.46 -4.54 -8.90
CA GLN A 20 1.87 -4.72 -8.51
C GLN A 20 2.23 -6.18 -8.25
N LEU A 21 1.31 -6.95 -7.67
CA LEU A 21 1.45 -8.39 -7.42
C LEU A 21 1.33 -9.21 -8.69
N GLU A 22 0.61 -8.76 -9.71
CA GLU A 22 0.61 -9.41 -11.02
C GLU A 22 1.96 -9.13 -11.72
N ASP A 23 2.29 -7.85 -11.87
CA ASP A 23 3.49 -7.36 -12.57
C ASP A 23 4.80 -7.76 -11.87
N GLY A 24 4.77 -7.97 -10.56
CA GLY A 24 5.97 -8.19 -9.74
C GLY A 24 6.83 -6.96 -9.59
N ASN A 25 6.21 -5.77 -9.60
CA ASN A 25 6.90 -4.51 -9.50
C ASN A 25 6.20 -3.57 -8.47
N PRO A 26 6.84 -3.25 -7.34
CA PRO A 26 8.15 -3.73 -6.92
C PRO A 26 8.11 -5.21 -6.49
N ILE A 27 9.25 -5.90 -6.61
CA ILE A 27 9.38 -7.31 -6.16
C ILE A 27 9.03 -7.46 -4.66
N GLN A 28 9.31 -6.41 -3.88
CA GLN A 28 9.03 -6.35 -2.44
C GLN A 28 7.55 -6.52 -2.11
N ALA A 29 6.61 -6.15 -3.01
CA ALA A 29 5.19 -6.40 -2.80
C ALA A 29 4.90 -7.91 -2.75
N LYS A 30 5.48 -8.69 -3.69
CA LYS A 30 5.36 -10.16 -3.71
C LYS A 30 6.04 -10.79 -2.50
N GLU A 31 7.24 -10.35 -2.16
CA GLU A 31 7.99 -10.86 -1.00
C GLU A 31 7.22 -10.62 0.31
N THR A 32 6.64 -9.43 0.46
CA THR A 32 5.83 -9.06 1.62
C THR A 32 4.55 -9.90 1.70
N LEU A 33 3.83 -10.06 0.60
CA LEU A 33 2.64 -10.92 0.57
C LEU A 33 2.99 -12.35 0.98
N MET A 34 4.06 -12.93 0.40
CA MET A 34 4.51 -14.27 0.75
C MET A 34 4.89 -14.37 2.23
N ARG A 35 5.64 -13.40 2.76
CA ARG A 35 6.04 -13.35 4.18
C ARG A 35 4.81 -13.40 5.09
N LEU A 36 3.84 -12.51 4.86
CA LEU A 36 2.61 -12.41 5.66
C LEU A 36 1.80 -13.71 5.62
N MET A 37 1.63 -14.29 4.42
CA MET A 37 0.91 -15.55 4.26
C MET A 37 1.61 -16.72 4.94
N MET A 38 2.94 -16.79 4.88
CA MET A 38 3.72 -17.83 5.58
C MET A 38 3.62 -17.71 7.10
N THR A 39 3.41 -16.51 7.64
CA THR A 39 3.21 -16.27 9.06
C THR A 39 1.76 -16.42 9.52
N GLY A 40 0.84 -16.80 8.63
CA GLY A 40 -0.55 -17.12 8.96
C GLY A 40 -1.56 -16.00 8.68
N THR A 41 -1.15 -14.90 8.06
CA THR A 41 -2.09 -13.85 7.63
C THR A 41 -2.83 -14.31 6.36
N PRO A 42 -4.17 -14.29 6.34
CA PRO A 42 -4.94 -14.54 5.12
C PRO A 42 -4.50 -13.62 3.98
N ARG A 43 -4.55 -14.10 2.73
CA ARG A 43 -4.14 -13.31 1.56
C ARG A 43 -4.90 -11.99 1.46
N GLU A 44 -6.21 -12.02 1.68
CA GLU A 44 -7.08 -10.83 1.62
C GLU A 44 -6.65 -9.79 2.66
N ASP A 45 -6.44 -10.21 3.90
CA ASP A 45 -5.95 -9.33 4.98
C ASP A 45 -4.54 -8.78 4.67
N ALA A 46 -3.65 -9.62 4.12
CA ALA A 46 -2.32 -9.19 3.73
C ALA A 46 -2.37 -8.14 2.62
N VAL A 47 -3.19 -8.35 1.58
CA VAL A 47 -3.39 -7.37 0.50
C VAL A 47 -3.96 -6.05 1.05
N ALA A 48 -4.90 -6.11 1.99
CA ALA A 48 -5.42 -4.92 2.66
C ALA A 48 -4.31 -4.17 3.42
N MET A 49 -3.41 -4.88 4.12
CA MET A 49 -2.24 -4.25 4.77
C MET A 49 -1.27 -3.61 3.77
N LEU A 50 -1.03 -4.23 2.62
CA LEU A 50 -0.25 -3.63 1.53
C LEU A 50 -0.94 -2.36 0.99
N ALA A 51 -2.27 -2.37 0.91
CA ALA A 51 -3.06 -1.21 0.48
C ALA A 51 -2.99 -0.07 1.52
N CYS A 52 -2.93 -0.39 2.82
CA CYS A 52 -2.64 0.60 3.86
C CYS A 52 -1.28 1.27 3.65
N ALA A 53 -0.22 0.50 3.38
CA ALA A 53 1.09 1.06 3.07
C ALA A 53 1.08 1.92 1.79
N MET A 54 0.33 1.50 0.77
CA MET A 54 0.15 2.25 -0.50
C MET A 54 -0.57 3.58 -0.27
N SER A 55 -1.55 3.61 0.64
CA SER A 55 -2.37 4.79 0.91
C SER A 55 -1.55 6.02 1.32
N ILE A 56 -0.42 5.83 2.00
CA ILE A 56 0.47 6.92 2.44
C ILE A 56 1.07 7.63 1.23
N GLU A 57 1.58 6.86 0.27
CA GLU A 57 2.17 7.44 -0.95
C GLU A 57 1.11 8.09 -1.83
N VAL A 58 -0.05 7.44 -1.98
CA VAL A 58 -1.16 8.00 -2.74
C VAL A 58 -1.64 9.30 -2.12
N PHE A 59 -1.76 9.35 -0.79
CA PHE A 59 -2.12 10.57 -0.07
C PHE A 59 -1.10 11.67 -0.29
N ASP A 60 0.19 11.38 -0.17
CA ASP A 60 1.27 12.37 -0.37
C ASP A 60 1.28 12.93 -1.80
N VAL A 61 1.13 12.06 -2.80
CA VAL A 61 1.02 12.46 -4.22
C VAL A 61 -0.21 13.33 -4.46
N MET A 62 -1.37 12.94 -3.93
CA MET A 62 -2.63 13.64 -4.17
C MET A 62 -2.76 14.94 -3.38
N LYS A 63 -2.25 14.98 -2.15
CA LYS A 63 -2.49 16.08 -1.20
C LYS A 63 -1.34 17.08 -1.15
N ASN A 64 -0.11 16.60 -1.18
CA ASN A 64 1.09 17.41 -1.01
C ASN A 64 1.80 17.69 -2.34
N GLU A 65 1.20 17.28 -3.47
CA GLU A 65 1.81 17.35 -4.81
C GLU A 65 3.20 16.68 -4.86
N GLY A 66 3.39 15.67 -4.01
CA GLY A 66 4.62 14.89 -3.94
C GLY A 66 4.78 13.94 -5.12
N GLU A 67 5.95 13.32 -5.22
CA GLU A 67 6.19 12.17 -6.09
C GLU A 67 6.07 10.88 -5.28
N PHE A 68 5.65 9.80 -5.93
CA PHE A 68 5.58 8.48 -5.29
C PHE A 68 6.96 8.06 -4.78
N ASN A 69 7.09 7.85 -3.47
CA ASN A 69 8.36 7.50 -2.86
C ASN A 69 8.47 5.98 -2.69
N LEU A 70 9.04 5.32 -3.71
CA LEU A 70 9.23 3.86 -3.70
C LEU A 70 10.04 3.37 -2.50
N LYS A 71 11.01 4.17 -2.02
CA LYS A 71 11.83 3.79 -0.87
C LYS A 71 11.00 3.77 0.41
N ARG A 72 10.23 4.83 0.69
CA ARG A 72 9.33 4.92 1.85
C ARG A 72 8.25 3.84 1.80
N TYR A 73 7.66 3.62 0.62
CA TYR A 73 6.71 2.51 0.41
C TYR A 73 7.32 1.16 0.77
N SER A 74 8.53 0.88 0.29
CA SER A 74 9.23 -0.38 0.58
C SER A 74 9.53 -0.55 2.08
N GLU A 75 9.92 0.53 2.76
CA GLU A 75 10.16 0.52 4.21
C GLU A 75 8.87 0.23 5.00
N HIS A 76 7.71 0.70 4.54
CA HIS A 76 6.41 0.34 5.13
C HIS A 76 6.01 -1.10 4.84
N LEU A 77 6.25 -1.60 3.62
CA LEU A 77 6.03 -3.01 3.28
C LEU A 77 6.82 -3.94 4.19
N ASP A 78 8.07 -3.62 4.52
CA ASP A 78 8.91 -4.43 5.41
C ASP A 78 8.42 -4.44 6.87
N GLN A 79 7.70 -3.41 7.31
CA GLN A 79 7.14 -3.32 8.66
C GLN A 79 5.89 -4.18 8.85
N LEU A 80 5.18 -4.51 7.77
CA LEU A 80 3.97 -5.32 7.86
C LEU A 80 4.23 -6.68 8.55
N PRO A 81 3.35 -7.10 9.48
CA PRO A 81 1.99 -6.61 9.71
C PRO A 81 1.86 -5.46 10.71
N ASP A 82 2.97 -4.90 11.22
CA ASP A 82 2.92 -3.72 12.08
C ASP A 82 2.48 -2.50 11.26
N LEU A 83 1.42 -1.83 11.73
CA LEU A 83 0.80 -0.68 11.09
C LEU A 83 1.06 0.62 11.86
N SER A 84 1.97 0.61 12.85
CA SER A 84 2.31 1.79 13.67
C SER A 84 2.83 2.98 12.87
N PHE A 85 3.38 2.75 11.67
CA PHE A 85 3.75 3.82 10.75
C PHE A 85 2.57 4.70 10.31
N MET A 86 1.32 4.24 10.47
CA MET A 86 0.13 5.05 10.18
C MET A 86 -0.30 5.95 11.35
N GLU A 87 0.26 5.78 12.56
CA GLU A 87 -0.14 6.57 13.73
C GLU A 87 0.47 7.99 13.76
N GLY A 88 1.37 8.31 12.82
CA GLY A 88 2.19 9.53 12.81
C GLY A 88 1.95 10.51 11.65
N GLU A 89 0.98 10.26 10.78
CA GLU A 89 0.62 11.10 9.61
C GLU A 89 -0.62 11.98 9.89
#